data_AF-T1HNT7-F1
#
_entry.id   AF-T1HNT7-F1
#
_cell.length_a   1.000
_cell.length_b   1.000
_cell.length_c   1.000
_cell.angle_alpha   90.00
_cell.angle_beta   90.00
_cell.angle_gamma   90.00
#
_symmetry.space_group_name_H-M   'P 1'
#
loop_
_entity.id
_entity.type
_entity.pdbx_description
1 polymer ?
#
loop_
_entity_poly.entity_id
_entity_poly.type
_entity_poly.pdbx_seq_one_letter_code
_entity_poly.pdbx_strand_id
1 'polypeptide(L)'
;MSSYNTTYFNFISVIFFATEAIFTYLPSIYIVFLAVLCEGFFGGAAYVNTFNRINQEVPDDRREFSMGMTSLADAVGISLAGFLAIPAHDAICNLPPYK
;
A
#
# COMPACT_ATOMS: atom_id res chain seq x y z
N MET A 1 21.35 -5.85 -1.36
CA MET A 1 20.88 -6.62 -2.55
C MET A 1 19.44 -7.14 -2.43
N SER A 2 18.91 -7.44 -1.23
CA SER A 2 17.56 -8.05 -1.09
C SER A 2 16.35 -7.09 -1.15
N SER A 3 16.55 -5.77 -1.06
CA SER A 3 15.41 -4.82 -1.02
C SER A 3 14.78 -4.53 -2.39
N TYR A 4 15.51 -4.68 -3.50
CA TYR A 4 15.00 -4.33 -4.83
C TYR A 4 13.86 -5.28 -5.28
N ASN A 5 14.01 -6.59 -5.09
CA ASN A 5 13.01 -7.58 -5.53
C ASN A 5 11.65 -7.43 -4.84
N THR A 6 11.64 -7.10 -3.55
CA THR A 6 10.39 -6.90 -2.80
C THR A 6 9.66 -5.63 -3.27
N THR A 7 10.38 -4.55 -3.57
CA THR A 7 9.76 -3.31 -4.10
C THR A 7 9.11 -3.53 -5.48
N TYR A 8 9.76 -4.28 -6.38
CA TYR A 8 9.18 -4.59 -7.69
C TYR A 8 7.89 -5.41 -7.58
N PHE A 9 7.85 -6.39 -6.68
CA PHE A 9 6.65 -7.20 -6.46
C PHE A 9 5.49 -6.38 -5.90
N ASN A 10 5.75 -5.52 -4.91
CA ASN A 10 4.72 -4.63 -4.34
C ASN A 10 4.19 -3.61 -5.37
N PHE A 11 5.04 -3.05 -6.22
CA PHE A 11 4.61 -2.09 -7.25
C PHE A 11 3.72 -2.75 -8.31
N ILE A 12 4.04 -4.00 -8.69
CA ILE A 12 3.22 -4.79 -9.62
C ILE A 12 1.87 -5.14 -8.97
N SER A 13 1.85 -5.53 -7.69
CA SER A 13 0.61 -5.79 -6.94
C SER A 13 -0.28 -4.55 -6.83
N VAL A 14 0.29 -3.37 -6.57
CA VAL A 14 -0.46 -2.10 -6.55
C VAL A 14 -1.09 -1.77 -7.91
N ILE A 15 -0.37 -1.97 -9.01
CA ILE A 15 -0.91 -1.73 -10.36
C ILE A 15 -2.04 -2.72 -10.66
N PHE A 16 -1.88 -3.98 -10.26
CA PHE A 16 -2.89 -5.02 -10.45
C PHE A 16 -4.17 -4.73 -9.64
N PHE A 17 -4.02 -4.32 -8.37
CA PHE A 17 -5.14 -4.01 -7.50
C PHE A 17 -5.83 -2.69 -7.88
N ALA A 18 -5.08 -1.68 -8.33
CA ALA A 18 -5.63 -0.46 -8.89
C ALA A 18 -6.43 -0.73 -10.18
N THR A 19 -5.95 -1.64 -11.03
CA THR A 19 -6.67 -2.03 -12.25
C THR A 19 -7.95 -2.80 -11.93
N GLU A 20 -7.92 -3.71 -10.95
CA GLU A 20 -9.12 -4.43 -10.45
C GLU A 20 -10.13 -3.48 -9.80
N ALA A 21 -9.67 -2.49 -9.02
CA ALA A 21 -10.53 -1.48 -8.40
C ALA A 21 -11.23 -0.57 -9.42
N ILE A 22 -10.58 -0.29 -10.55
CA ILE A 22 -11.15 0.53 -11.64
C ILE A 22 -12.07 -0.31 -12.55
N PHE A 23 -11.75 -1.58 -12.79
CA PHE A 23 -12.52 -2.43 -13.71
C PHE A 23 -13.59 -3.31 -13.06
N THR A 24 -13.66 -3.39 -11.73
CA THR A 24 -14.63 -4.21 -10.95
C THR A 24 -14.87 -5.59 -11.60
N TYR A 25 -13.80 -6.34 -11.84
CA TYR A 25 -13.89 -7.61 -12.57
C TYR A 25 -14.31 -8.80 -11.67
N LEU A 26 -14.37 -8.61 -10.34
CA LEU A 26 -14.56 -9.68 -9.36
C LEU A 26 -15.99 -9.71 -8.78
N PRO A 27 -16.82 -10.70 -9.14
CA PRO A 27 -18.18 -10.88 -8.61
C PRO A 27 -18.23 -11.52 -7.21
N SER A 28 -17.09 -11.89 -6.60
CA SER A 28 -17.03 -12.62 -5.32
C SER A 28 -16.19 -11.89 -4.27
N ILE A 29 -16.84 -11.49 -3.18
CA ILE A 29 -16.25 -10.79 -2.01
C ILE A 29 -15.07 -11.54 -1.38
N TYR A 30 -15.05 -12.88 -1.47
CA TYR A 30 -14.04 -13.73 -0.83
C TYR A 30 -12.64 -13.54 -1.44
N ILE A 31 -12.55 -13.31 -2.75
CA ILE A 31 -11.27 -13.11 -3.44
C ILE A 31 -10.66 -11.77 -3.03
N VAL A 32 -11.50 -10.74 -2.91
CA VAL A 32 -11.08 -9.40 -2.48
C VAL A 32 -10.53 -9.44 -1.05
N PHE A 33 -11.22 -10.12 -0.13
CA PHE A 33 -10.73 -10.28 1.25
C PHE A 33 -9.37 -10.96 1.33
N LEU A 34 -9.17 -12.03 0.55
CA LEU A 34 -7.91 -12.78 0.56
C LEU A 34 -6.77 -11.97 -0.05
N ALA A 35 -7.05 -11.19 -1.09
CA ALA A 35 -6.09 -10.29 -1.71
C ALA A 35 -5.66 -9.15 -0.78
N VAL A 36 -6.61 -8.48 -0.10
CA VAL A 36 -6.32 -7.41 0.88
C VAL A 36 -5.48 -7.95 2.04
N LEU A 37 -5.78 -9.16 2.53
CA LEU A 37 -4.98 -9.80 3.57
C LEU A 37 -3.53 -10.07 3.14
N CYS A 38 -3.34 -10.60 1.92
CA CYS A 38 -2.02 -10.81 1.36
C CYS A 38 -1.25 -9.48 1.24
N GLU A 39 -1.88 -8.44 0.71
CA GLU A 39 -1.25 -7.13 0.53
C GLU A 39 -0.85 -6.49 1.86
N GLY A 40 -1.74 -6.55 2.87
CA GLY A 40 -1.42 -6.08 4.22
C GLY A 40 -0.24 -6.83 4.86
N PHE A 41 -0.14 -8.14 4.63
CA PHE A 41 1.00 -8.93 5.13
C PHE A 41 2.32 -8.51 4.47
N PHE A 42 2.34 -8.31 3.14
CA PHE A 42 3.52 -7.84 2.43
C PHE A 42 3.89 -6.39 2.79
N GLY A 43 2.90 -5.51 2.98
CA GLY A 43 3.12 -4.13 3.44
C GLY A 43 3.76 -4.08 4.83
N GLY A 44 3.26 -4.89 5.77
CA GLY A 44 3.83 -5.01 7.11
C GLY A 44 5.27 -5.56 7.10
N ALA A 45 5.56 -6.56 6.27
CA ALA A 45 6.92 -7.09 6.11
C ALA A 45 7.89 -6.04 5.54
N ALA A 46 7.44 -5.25 4.55
CA ALA A 46 8.24 -4.15 3.99
C ALA A 46 8.48 -3.03 5.03
N TYR A 47 7.50 -2.73 5.87
CA TYR A 47 7.63 -1.76 6.96
C TYR A 47 8.75 -2.17 7.92
N VAL A 48 8.68 -3.38 8.49
CA VAL A 48 9.70 -3.88 9.44
C VAL A 48 11.08 -3.92 8.80
N ASN A 49 11.18 -4.34 7.54
CA ASN A 49 12.45 -4.38 6.82
C ASN A 49 13.07 -2.99 6.62
N THR A 50 12.23 -1.97 6.39
CA THR A 50 12.67 -0.57 6.26
C THR A 50 13.19 -0.03 7.59
N PHE A 51 12.47 -0.27 8.68
CA PHE A 51 12.92 0.11 10.03
C PHE A 51 14.22 -0.61 10.42
N ASN A 52 14.34 -1.90 10.10
CA ASN A 52 15.56 -2.65 10.37
C ASN A 52 16.76 -2.12 9.56
N ARG A 53 16.56 -1.72 8.30
CA ARG A 53 17.62 -1.07 7.51
C ARG A 53 18.02 0.29 8.06
N ILE A 54 17.06 1.14 8.43
CA ILE A 54 17.34 2.45 9.04
C ILE A 54 18.13 2.26 10.33
N ASN A 55 17.81 1.22 11.12
CA ASN A 55 18.50 0.90 12.35
C ASN A 55 19.98 0.49 12.12
N GLN A 56 20.28 -0.21 11.02
CA GLN A 56 21.61 -0.72 10.69
C GLN A 56 22.49 0.25 9.87
N GLU A 57 21.91 1.04 8.96
CA GLU A 57 22.66 1.89 8.01
C GLU A 57 22.85 3.34 8.53
N VAL A 58 22.06 3.80 9.51
CA VAL A 58 22.09 5.20 9.98
C VAL A 58 22.80 5.33 11.34
N PRO A 59 23.77 6.26 11.50
CA PRO A 59 24.44 6.52 12.77
C PRO A 59 23.45 7.04 13.84
N ASP A 60 23.70 6.71 15.12
CA ASP A 60 22.77 6.97 16.24
C ASP A 60 22.25 8.42 16.30
N ASP A 61 23.12 9.40 16.05
CA ASP A 61 22.81 10.84 16.04
C ASP A 61 21.68 11.24 15.07
N ARG A 62 21.47 10.47 13.99
CA ARG A 62 20.52 10.80 12.90
C ARG A 62 19.39 9.77 12.78
N ARG A 63 19.41 8.75 13.63
CA ARG A 63 18.57 7.56 13.54
C ARG A 63 17.12 7.86 13.93
N GLU A 64 16.93 8.55 15.05
CA GLU A 64 15.61 8.95 15.54
C GLU A 64 14.91 9.90 14.56
N PHE A 65 15.66 10.84 13.97
CA PHE A 65 15.13 11.74 12.95
C PHE A 65 14.72 11.00 11.68
N SER A 66 15.56 10.06 11.21
CA SER A 66 15.25 9.24 10.03
C SER A 66 14.01 8.37 10.25
N MET A 67 13.89 7.70 11.40
CA MET A 67 12.71 6.90 11.74
C MET A 67 11.44 7.76 11.85
N GLY A 68 11.55 8.96 12.44
CA GLY A 68 10.45 9.92 12.52
C GLY A 68 9.96 10.37 11.15
N MET A 69 10.89 10.72 10.25
CA MET A 69 10.56 11.12 8.88
C MET A 69 9.93 9.98 8.06
N THR A 70 10.41 8.75 8.22
CA THR A 70 9.81 7.57 7.57
C THR A 70 8.37 7.34 8.05
N SER A 71 8.12 7.45 9.35
CA SER A 71 6.77 7.30 9.93
C SER A 71 5.82 8.41 9.47
N LEU A 72 6.32 9.65 9.39
CA LEU A 72 5.55 10.79 8.89
C LEU A 72 5.17 10.60 7.41
N ALA A 73 6.11 10.15 6.58
CA ALA A 73 5.85 9.88 5.16
C ALA A 73 4.77 8.81 4.97
N ASP A 74 4.82 7.74 5.77
CA ASP A 74 3.80 6.67 5.75
C ASP A 74 2.41 7.21 6.12
N ALA A 75 2.30 7.95 7.22
CA ALA A 75 1.04 8.53 7.67
C ALA A 75 0.43 9.50 6.64
N VAL A 76 1.26 10.34 6.00
CA VAL A 76 0.83 11.26 4.94
C VAL A 76 0.35 10.48 3.70
N GLY A 77 1.07 9.43 3.30
CA GLY A 77 0.69 8.56 2.19
C GLY A 77 -0.68 7.90 2.41
N ILE A 78 -0.89 7.29 3.58
CA ILE A 78 -2.17 6.65 3.95
C ILE A 78 -3.31 7.69 3.99
N SER A 79 -3.05 8.87 4.54
CA SER A 79 -4.05 9.95 4.61
C SER A 79 -4.48 10.42 3.21
N LEU A 80 -3.52 10.59 2.29
CA LEU A 80 -3.80 10.93 0.90
C LEU A 80 -4.57 9.82 0.18
N ALA A 81 -4.20 8.55 0.41
CA ALA A 81 -4.91 7.41 -0.16
C ALA A 81 -6.38 7.36 0.31
N GLY A 82 -6.62 7.60 1.60
CA GLY A 82 -7.98 7.71 2.16
C GLY A 82 -8.78 8.86 1.54
N PHE A 83 -8.15 10.01 1.32
CA PHE A 83 -8.80 11.15 0.65
C PHE A 83 -9.16 10.84 -0.81
N LEU A 84 -8.29 10.13 -1.55
CA LEU A 84 -8.54 9.70 -2.93
C LEU A 84 -9.57 8.57 -3.03
N ALA A 85 -9.76 7.77 -1.98
CA ALA A 85 -10.78 6.72 -1.95
C ALA A 85 -12.22 7.27 -2.00
N ILE A 86 -12.46 8.45 -1.44
CA ILE A 86 -13.79 9.11 -1.43
C ILE A 86 -14.29 9.43 -2.85
N PRO A 87 -13.58 10.18 -3.70
CA PRO A 87 -14.01 10.45 -5.07
C PRO A 87 -14.02 9.20 -5.94
N ALA A 88 -13.15 8.22 -5.66
CA ALA A 88 -13.18 6.94 -6.35
C ALA A 88 -14.50 6.19 -6.07
N HIS A 89 -14.97 6.20 -4.82
CA HIS A 89 -16.27 5.62 -4.46
C HIS A 89 -17.44 6.34 -5.13
N ASP A 90 -17.41 7.68 -5.18
CA ASP A 90 -18.44 8.49 -5.87
C ASP A 90 -18.49 8.19 -7.37
N ALA A 91 -17.32 8.03 -8.02
CA ALA A 91 -17.22 7.64 -9.42
C ALA A 91 -17.87 6.27 -9.67
N ILE A 92 -17.63 5.29 -8.80
CA ILE A 92 -18.21 3.93 -8.89
C ILE A 92 -19.74 3.97 -8.69
N CYS A 93 -20.24 4.73 -7.72
CA CYS A 93 -21.67 4.83 -7.44
C CYS A 93 -22.47 5.52 -8.57
N ASN A 94 -21.82 6.32 -9.41
CA ASN A 94 -22.46 6.96 -10.57
C ASN A 94 -22.49 6.08 -11.83
N LEU A 95 -21.90 4.87 -11.83
CA LEU A 95 -22.07 3.95 -12.95
C LEU A 95 -23.49 3.36 -12.97
N PRO A 96 -24.13 3.23 -14.15
CA PRO A 96 -25.44 2.61 -14.24
C PRO A 96 -25.37 1.16 -13.75
N PRO A 97 -26.28 0.72 -12.87
CA PRO A 97 -26.30 -0.65 -12.38
C PRO A 97 -26.46 -1.61 -13.56
N TYR A 98 -25.55 -2.57 -13.67
CA TYR A 98 -25.66 -3.69 -14.59
C TYR A 98 -26.96 -4.46 -14.27
N LYS A 99 -27.83 -4.64 -15.27
CA LYS A 99 -29.07 -5.43 -15.18
C LYS A 99 -28.78 -6.92 -15.14
#